data_AF-A0A3D5X979-F1
#
_entry.id   AF-A0A3D5X979-F1
#
_cell.length_a   1.000
_cell.length_b   1.000
_cell.length_c   1.000
_cell.angle_alpha   90.00
_cell.angle_beta   90.00
_cell.angle_gamma   90.00
#
_symmetry.space_group_name_H-M   'P 1'
#
loop_
_entity.id
_entity.type
_entity.pdbx_description
1 polymer ?
#
loop_
_entity_poly.entity_id
_entity_poly.type
_entity_poly.pdbx_seq_one_letter_code
_entity_poly.pdbx_strand_id
1 'polypeptide(L)'
;MLKSESYSPDNLINIERLERQGVVTLSYIDSPSDFPQVSKSGVVVDSLFGSGLTRPLSGVAEQLVDYLNEQETDRLAIDIPSGLFSENNPCPNQNTIFRAAVTIAIQFPRLSFFFPENDQYVGQWNVVDIGLHPQAIREVSSPYFLVDEQYVFENLSHRNKFDHKGLRGHCLIIAGCHGMYGAAIISAKSCLNAGAGLVSVHVPQNGLSIVQQALPEVIVGIDTDKHYFTNANLDKKYNA
;
A
#
# COMPACT_ATOMS: atom_id res chain seq x y z
N MET A 1 19.44 -4.70 24.70
CA MET A 1 18.21 -5.39 25.13
C MET A 1 17.49 -4.54 26.16
N LEU A 2 16.22 -4.20 25.94
CA LEU A 2 15.41 -3.58 26.97
C LEU A 2 15.18 -4.59 28.10
N LYS A 3 15.42 -4.21 29.35
CA LYS A 3 15.19 -5.10 30.49
C LYS A 3 13.70 -5.41 30.60
N SER A 4 13.37 -6.69 30.73
CA SER A 4 12.00 -7.17 30.84
C SER A 4 11.89 -8.15 32.01
N GLU A 5 10.71 -8.19 32.65
CA GLU A 5 10.38 -9.20 33.66
C GLU A 5 10.27 -10.60 33.06
N SER A 6 9.98 -10.70 31.76
CA SER A 6 9.92 -11.96 31.03
C SER A 6 10.37 -11.81 29.57
N TYR A 7 11.15 -12.79 29.11
CA TYR A 7 11.48 -13.00 27.71
C TYR A 7 10.85 -14.30 27.23
N SER A 8 10.50 -14.38 25.95
CA SER A 8 9.99 -15.64 25.40
C SER A 8 11.08 -16.73 25.41
N PRO A 9 10.71 -18.02 25.45
CA PRO A 9 11.68 -19.11 25.36
C PRO A 9 12.58 -19.01 24.12
N ASP A 10 12.01 -18.65 22.97
CA ASP A 10 12.77 -18.48 21.72
C ASP A 10 13.75 -17.30 21.79
N ASN A 11 13.39 -16.21 22.48
CA ASN A 11 14.29 -15.10 22.69
C ASN A 11 15.50 -15.51 23.54
N LEU A 12 15.27 -16.23 24.65
CA LEU A 12 16.34 -16.72 25.53
C LEU A 12 17.31 -17.67 24.81
N ILE A 13 16.77 -18.59 23.99
CA ILE A 13 17.59 -19.50 23.17
C ILE A 13 18.48 -18.71 22.20
N ASN A 14 17.94 -17.65 21.58
CA ASN A 14 18.71 -16.84 20.64
C ASN A 14 19.73 -15.92 21.32
N ILE A 15 19.48 -15.46 22.55
CA ILE A 15 20.49 -14.76 23.37
C ILE A 15 21.68 -15.69 23.63
N GLU A 16 21.42 -16.91 24.10
CA GLU A 16 22.49 -17.88 24.37
C GLU A 16 23.30 -18.20 23.11
N ARG A 17 22.64 -18.32 21.95
CA ARG A 17 23.32 -18.50 20.66
C ARG A 17 24.20 -17.30 20.30
N LEU A 18 23.72 -16.07 20.52
CA LEU A 18 24.50 -14.85 20.27
C LEU A 18 25.73 -14.77 21.19
N GLU A 19 25.57 -15.08 22.48
CA GLU A 19 26.67 -15.13 23.45
C GLU A 19 27.74 -16.14 23.03
N ARG A 20 27.32 -17.35 22.62
CA ARG A 20 28.23 -18.41 22.18
C ARG A 20 29.01 -18.06 20.92
N GLN A 21 28.49 -17.20 20.05
CA GLN A 21 29.21 -16.75 18.86
C GLN A 21 30.38 -15.81 19.22
N GLY A 22 30.28 -15.06 20.32
CA GLY A 22 31.34 -14.14 20.77
C GLY A 22 31.62 -12.97 19.83
N VAL A 23 30.75 -12.71 18.84
CA VAL A 23 30.91 -11.63 17.85
C VAL A 23 30.02 -10.41 18.13
N VAL A 24 29.04 -10.54 19.02
CA VAL A 24 28.09 -9.48 19.36
C VAL A 24 28.30 -9.05 20.80
N THR A 25 28.37 -7.74 21.04
CA THR A 25 28.33 -7.18 22.39
C THR A 25 26.89 -7.06 22.83
N LEU A 26 26.51 -7.77 23.90
CA LEU A 26 25.19 -7.65 24.50
C LEU A 26 25.21 -6.63 25.63
N SER A 27 24.25 -5.71 25.58
CA SER A 27 24.04 -4.68 26.61
C SER A 27 22.58 -4.66 27.02
N TYR A 28 22.34 -4.39 28.30
CA TYR A 28 21.00 -4.30 28.88
C TYR A 28 20.69 -2.84 29.19
N ILE A 29 19.48 -2.40 28.84
CA ILE A 29 19.00 -1.03 29.01
C ILE A 29 17.91 -1.08 30.07
N ASP A 30 18.18 -0.50 31.25
CA ASP A 30 17.24 -0.37 32.36
C ASP A 30 16.83 1.10 32.57
N SER A 31 17.64 2.03 32.06
CA SER A 31 17.45 3.46 32.24
C SER A 31 18.06 4.27 31.08
N PRO A 32 17.70 5.56 30.92
CA PRO A 32 18.29 6.42 29.89
C PRO A 32 19.83 6.55 29.93
N SER A 33 20.46 6.34 31.08
CA SER A 33 21.94 6.34 31.16
C SER A 33 22.59 5.15 30.47
N ASP A 34 21.82 4.11 30.15
CA ASP A 34 22.30 2.90 29.46
C ASP A 34 22.16 3.01 27.93
N PHE A 35 21.65 4.14 27.42
CA PHE A 35 21.44 4.31 25.98
C PHE A 35 22.77 4.25 25.21
N PRO A 36 22.83 3.48 24.11
CA PRO A 36 24.07 3.24 23.40
C PRO A 36 24.50 4.50 22.63
N GLN A 37 25.81 4.71 22.49
CA GLN A 37 26.31 5.69 21.53
C GLN A 37 26.13 5.17 20.11
N VAL A 38 25.45 5.93 19.27
CA VAL A 38 25.13 5.53 17.89
C VAL A 38 26.08 6.24 16.93
N SER A 39 26.87 5.47 16.18
CA SER A 39 27.75 6.02 15.13
C SER A 39 26.92 6.50 13.94
N LYS A 40 27.30 7.63 13.33
CA LYS A 40 26.67 8.13 12.09
C LYS A 40 26.82 7.18 10.91
N SER A 41 27.84 6.33 10.91
CA SER A 41 28.06 5.31 9.88
C SER A 41 27.44 3.96 10.25
N GLY A 42 26.69 3.89 11.35
CA GLY A 42 26.03 2.69 11.82
C GLY A 42 24.69 2.45 11.15
N VAL A 43 24.02 1.38 11.58
CA VAL A 43 22.62 1.13 11.28
C VAL A 43 21.95 0.71 12.57
N VAL A 44 20.82 1.34 12.90
CA VAL A 44 19.97 0.92 14.01
C VAL A 44 18.92 -0.02 13.46
N VAL A 45 18.87 -1.23 14.00
CA VAL A 45 17.84 -2.22 13.67
C VAL A 45 16.87 -2.30 14.85
N ASP A 46 15.66 -1.82 14.63
CA ASP A 46 14.56 -1.93 15.57
C ASP A 46 13.92 -3.31 15.50
N SER A 47 14.05 -4.03 16.61
CA SER A 47 13.35 -5.28 16.89
C SER A 47 12.83 -5.29 18.33
N LEU A 48 12.44 -4.11 18.86
CA LEU A 48 11.99 -3.98 20.25
C LEU A 48 10.58 -4.52 20.44
N PHE A 49 9.64 -4.10 19.57
CA PHE A 49 8.24 -4.50 19.60
C PHE A 49 7.71 -4.74 18.19
N GLY A 50 7.11 -5.90 17.94
CA GLY A 50 6.47 -6.24 16.67
C GLY A 50 4.94 -6.13 16.73
N SER A 51 4.25 -6.91 15.91
CA SER A 51 2.79 -6.88 15.76
C SER A 51 1.96 -7.22 17.00
N GLY A 52 2.58 -7.73 18.06
CA GLY A 52 1.92 -8.05 19.34
C GLY A 52 1.69 -6.85 20.25
N LEU A 53 2.11 -5.64 19.87
CA LEU A 53 1.94 -4.43 20.68
C LEU A 53 0.45 -4.04 20.76
N THR A 54 -0.07 -3.94 21.98
CA THR A 54 -1.49 -3.59 22.26
C THR A 54 -1.67 -2.28 23.01
N ARG A 55 -0.58 -1.61 23.39
CA ARG A 55 -0.56 -0.36 24.14
C ARG A 55 0.59 0.54 23.67
N PRO A 56 0.47 1.87 23.78
CA PRO A 56 1.55 2.78 23.43
C PRO A 56 2.82 2.44 24.22
N LEU A 57 3.99 2.76 23.64
CA LEU A 57 5.24 2.70 24.37
C LEU A 57 5.17 3.60 25.60
N SER A 58 5.87 3.21 26.66
CA SER A 58 5.97 4.00 27.86
C SER A 58 7.31 3.80 28.57
N GLY A 59 7.68 4.77 29.41
CA GLY A 59 8.87 4.68 30.24
C GLY A 59 10.15 4.59 29.41
N VAL A 60 11.04 3.67 29.77
CA VAL A 60 12.38 3.55 29.14
C VAL A 60 12.28 3.17 27.66
N ALA A 61 11.27 2.40 27.26
CA ALA A 61 11.06 2.02 25.86
C ALA A 61 10.69 3.22 24.98
N GLU A 62 9.78 4.07 25.46
CA GLU A 62 9.39 5.32 24.80
C GLU A 62 10.59 6.25 24.66
N GLN A 63 11.29 6.49 25.77
CA GLN A 63 12.49 7.34 25.81
C GLN A 63 13.60 6.83 24.88
N LEU A 64 13.79 5.51 24.78
CA LEU A 64 14.79 4.91 23.89
C LEU A 64 14.42 5.15 22.43
N VAL A 65 13.15 4.98 22.06
CA VAL A 65 12.70 5.21 20.69
C VAL A 65 12.84 6.68 20.30
N ASP A 66 12.48 7.62 21.18
CA ASP A 66 12.71 9.05 20.95
C ASP A 66 14.19 9.36 20.77
N TYR A 67 15.05 8.85 21.65
CA TYR A 67 16.51 9.00 21.53
C TYR A 67 17.03 8.47 20.19
N LEU A 68 16.59 7.28 19.76
CA LEU A 68 17.03 6.66 18.51
C LEU A 68 16.53 7.40 17.26
N ASN A 69 15.32 7.97 17.32
CA ASN A 69 14.75 8.77 16.24
C ASN A 69 15.53 10.08 15.99
N GLU A 70 16.20 10.61 17.01
CA GLU A 70 17.04 11.80 16.91
C GLU A 70 18.43 11.53 16.32
N GLN A 71 18.83 10.25 16.17
CA GLN A 71 20.16 9.92 15.66
C GLN A 71 20.28 10.10 14.15
N GLU A 72 21.41 10.66 13.69
CA GLU A 72 21.74 10.82 12.27
C GLU A 72 22.36 9.53 11.70
N THR A 73 21.56 8.47 11.62
CA THR A 73 21.97 7.15 11.13
C THR A 73 20.83 6.47 10.39
N ASP A 74 21.15 5.47 9.55
CA ASP A 74 20.13 4.64 8.93
C ASP A 74 19.37 3.81 9.98
N ARG A 75 18.05 3.72 9.80
CA ARG A 75 17.13 3.02 10.71
C ARG A 75 16.32 1.99 9.94
N LEU A 76 16.37 0.75 10.40
CA LEU A 76 15.60 -0.38 9.87
C LEU A 76 14.63 -0.88 10.95
N ALA A 77 13.42 -1.29 10.59
CA ALA A 77 12.52 -2.01 11.51
C ALA A 77 12.29 -3.46 11.06
N ILE A 78 12.14 -4.35 12.03
CA ILE A 78 11.78 -5.76 11.81
C ILE A 78 10.32 -5.97 12.20
N ASP A 79 9.57 -6.59 11.31
CA ASP A 79 8.12 -6.81 11.33
C ASP A 79 7.28 -5.53 11.26
N ILE A 80 7.37 -4.66 12.27
CA ILE A 80 6.67 -3.37 12.38
C ILE A 80 7.58 -2.40 13.16
N PRO A 81 7.65 -1.09 12.81
CA PRO A 81 8.32 -0.11 13.65
C PRO A 81 7.71 -0.06 15.06
N SER A 82 8.56 -0.18 16.07
CA SER A 82 8.16 -0.20 17.47
C SER A 82 7.34 1.02 17.84
N GLY A 83 6.18 0.77 18.46
CA GLY A 83 5.20 1.80 18.82
C GLY A 83 4.06 1.96 17.82
N LEU A 84 4.22 1.51 16.57
CA LEU A 84 3.15 1.51 15.58
C LEU A 84 2.22 0.31 15.81
N PHE A 85 0.91 0.55 15.87
CA PHE A 85 -0.06 -0.55 15.93
C PHE A 85 -0.29 -1.16 14.54
N SER A 86 -0.56 -2.46 14.47
CA SER A 86 -0.76 -3.19 13.21
C SER A 86 -1.96 -2.71 12.39
N GLU A 87 -3.00 -2.18 13.05
CA GLU A 87 -4.29 -1.87 12.42
C GLU A 87 -4.84 -0.51 12.85
N ASN A 88 -5.15 -0.33 14.15
CA ASN A 88 -5.85 0.84 14.65
C ASN A 88 -4.88 1.89 15.19
N ASN A 89 -4.56 2.90 14.40
CA ASN A 89 -3.73 4.05 14.82
C ASN A 89 -4.56 5.34 14.83
N PRO A 90 -4.38 6.23 15.83
CA PRO A 90 -5.04 7.51 15.85
C PRO A 90 -4.52 8.44 14.75
N CYS A 91 -5.36 9.35 14.26
CA CYS A 91 -4.99 10.40 13.31
C CYS A 91 -5.44 11.76 13.87
N PRO A 92 -4.51 12.66 14.29
CA PRO A 92 -3.04 12.51 14.24
C PRO A 92 -2.52 11.46 15.24
N ASN A 93 -1.42 10.79 14.87
CA ASN A 93 -0.77 9.82 15.75
C ASN A 93 0.17 10.54 16.73
N GLN A 94 -0.09 10.40 18.03
CA GLN A 94 0.67 11.03 19.11
C GLN A 94 1.56 10.04 19.86
N ASN A 95 1.54 8.76 19.50
CA ASN A 95 2.40 7.76 20.12
C ASN A 95 3.85 7.99 19.68
N THR A 96 4.79 7.70 20.57
CA THR A 96 6.20 7.55 20.19
C THR A 96 6.35 6.29 19.34
N ILE A 97 6.79 6.49 18.09
CA ILE A 97 6.94 5.44 17.08
C ILE A 97 8.32 5.54 16.46
N PHE A 98 8.99 4.40 16.32
CA PHE A 98 10.27 4.32 15.64
C PHE A 98 10.14 4.71 14.16
N ARG A 99 11.03 5.57 13.67
CA ARG A 99 11.00 6.09 12.29
C ARG A 99 11.99 5.34 11.41
N ALA A 100 11.55 4.26 10.78
CA ALA A 100 12.39 3.49 9.89
C ALA A 100 12.49 4.12 8.50
N ALA A 101 13.67 4.01 7.88
CA ALA A 101 13.83 4.24 6.45
C ALA A 101 13.36 3.01 5.65
N VAL A 102 13.56 1.81 6.22
CA VAL A 102 13.11 0.54 5.64
C VAL A 102 12.53 -0.37 6.72
N THR A 103 11.39 -1.00 6.46
CA THR A 103 10.77 -2.03 7.32
C THR A 103 10.77 -3.39 6.63
N ILE A 104 11.20 -4.43 7.34
CA ILE A 104 11.17 -5.82 6.86
C ILE A 104 9.98 -6.53 7.50
N ALA A 105 8.87 -6.63 6.78
CA ALA A 105 7.66 -7.31 7.24
C ALA A 105 7.86 -8.83 7.26
N ILE A 106 7.41 -9.50 8.32
CA ILE A 106 7.51 -10.95 8.42
C ILE A 106 6.22 -11.57 7.86
N GLN A 107 6.38 -12.41 6.83
CA GLN A 107 5.36 -13.15 6.10
C GLN A 107 4.29 -12.33 5.36
N PHE A 108 3.71 -11.32 6.00
CA PHE A 108 2.66 -10.46 5.47
C PHE A 108 2.93 -9.01 5.86
N PRO A 109 2.62 -8.02 5.00
CA PRO A 109 2.58 -6.64 5.44
C PRO A 109 1.40 -6.43 6.40
N ARG A 110 1.43 -5.34 7.15
CA ARG A 110 0.38 -5.01 8.13
C ARG A 110 -0.51 -3.93 7.55
N LEU A 111 -1.78 -3.89 7.97
CA LEU A 111 -2.74 -2.92 7.45
C LEU A 111 -2.26 -1.48 7.65
N SER A 112 -1.57 -1.23 8.77
CA SER A 112 -0.97 0.07 9.09
C SER A 112 0.02 0.60 8.04
N PHE A 113 0.61 -0.26 7.22
CA PHE A 113 1.60 0.14 6.21
C PHE A 113 0.98 0.80 4.99
N PHE A 114 -0.34 0.66 4.82
CA PHE A 114 -1.09 1.18 3.68
C PHE A 114 -1.77 2.52 3.99
N PHE A 115 -1.61 3.06 5.20
CA PHE A 115 -2.15 4.37 5.58
C PHE A 115 -1.11 5.47 5.35
N PRO A 116 -1.42 6.53 4.55
CA PRO A 116 -0.47 7.59 4.21
C PRO A 116 0.16 8.30 5.41
N GLU A 117 -0.59 8.47 6.51
CA GLU A 117 -0.10 9.08 7.74
C GLU A 117 1.05 8.30 8.41
N ASN A 118 1.18 7.01 8.10
CA ASN A 118 2.19 6.13 8.68
C ASN A 118 3.47 6.00 7.82
N ASP A 119 3.49 6.58 6.62
CA ASP A 119 4.65 6.55 5.70
C ASP A 119 5.94 7.01 6.40
N GLN A 120 5.84 8.07 7.20
CA GLN A 120 6.95 8.63 7.98
C GLN A 120 7.57 7.67 9.01
N TYR A 121 6.86 6.60 9.39
CA TYR A 121 7.32 5.62 10.38
C TYR A 121 7.80 4.33 9.72
N VAL A 122 7.08 3.87 8.69
CA VAL A 122 7.33 2.59 8.02
C VAL A 122 8.45 2.71 6.99
N GLY A 123 8.53 3.85 6.28
CA GLY A 123 9.43 4.03 5.16
C GLY A 123 9.13 3.04 4.02
N GLN A 124 10.17 2.65 3.27
CA GLN A 124 10.04 1.56 2.30
C GLN A 124 9.84 0.24 3.04
N TRP A 125 9.09 -0.70 2.48
CA TRP A 125 8.95 -2.00 3.13
C TRP A 125 9.00 -3.15 2.14
N ASN A 126 9.52 -4.29 2.61
CA ASN A 126 9.58 -5.55 1.88
C ASN A 126 9.10 -6.68 2.78
N VAL A 127 8.48 -7.69 2.19
CA VAL A 127 8.02 -8.89 2.89
C VAL A 127 9.08 -9.96 2.77
N VAL A 128 9.42 -10.61 3.89
CA VAL A 128 10.24 -11.81 3.93
C VAL A 128 9.36 -13.02 4.18
N ASP A 129 9.40 -13.98 3.25
CA ASP A 129 8.79 -15.28 3.41
C ASP A 129 9.59 -16.12 4.42
N ILE A 130 8.92 -16.56 5.49
CA ILE A 130 9.51 -17.41 6.54
C ILE A 130 9.07 -18.86 6.42
N GLY A 131 8.35 -19.23 5.34
CA GLY A 131 7.96 -20.60 5.05
C GLY A 131 6.71 -21.05 5.80
N LEU A 132 5.76 -20.15 6.10
CA LEU A 132 4.46 -20.58 6.63
C LEU A 132 3.75 -21.49 5.62
N HIS A 133 3.06 -22.52 6.12
CA HIS A 133 2.44 -23.53 5.27
C HIS A 133 1.35 -22.91 4.37
N PRO A 134 1.44 -23.02 3.02
CA PRO A 134 0.52 -22.31 2.12
C PRO A 134 -0.96 -22.66 2.31
N GLN A 135 -1.26 -23.90 2.71
CA GLN A 135 -2.65 -24.31 2.99
C GLN A 135 -3.19 -23.61 4.25
N ALA A 136 -2.36 -23.44 5.29
CA ALA A 136 -2.80 -22.77 6.51
C ALA A 136 -3.11 -21.30 6.21
N ILE A 137 -2.30 -20.65 5.37
CA ILE A 137 -2.56 -19.28 4.91
C ILE A 137 -3.91 -19.19 4.17
N ARG A 138 -4.18 -20.11 3.24
CA ARG A 138 -5.44 -20.12 2.46
C ARG A 138 -6.69 -20.39 3.30
N GLU A 139 -6.55 -21.16 4.38
CA GLU A 139 -7.67 -21.56 5.25
C GLU A 139 -8.01 -20.49 6.30
N VAL A 140 -7.08 -19.58 6.60
CA VAL A 140 -7.34 -18.44 7.49
C VAL A 140 -8.29 -17.46 6.81
N SER A 141 -9.47 -17.29 7.41
CA SER A 141 -10.43 -16.28 6.98
C SER A 141 -9.88 -14.88 7.24
N SER A 142 -9.87 -14.04 6.22
CA SER A 142 -9.49 -12.63 6.31
C SER A 142 -10.47 -11.78 5.49
N PRO A 143 -10.92 -10.62 5.99
CA PRO A 143 -11.67 -9.66 5.20
C PRO A 143 -10.78 -8.81 4.28
N TYR A 144 -9.44 -8.91 4.42
CA TYR A 144 -8.47 -8.10 3.69
C TYR A 144 -7.54 -8.95 2.81
N PHE A 145 -7.29 -8.47 1.61
CA PHE A 145 -6.39 -9.09 0.62
C PHE A 145 -5.50 -8.01 0.00
N LEU A 146 -4.22 -8.35 -0.21
CA LEU A 146 -3.30 -7.50 -0.95
C LEU A 146 -3.42 -7.79 -2.44
N VAL A 147 -3.65 -6.75 -3.23
CA VAL A 147 -3.56 -6.82 -4.70
C VAL A 147 -2.11 -6.55 -5.08
N ASP A 148 -1.39 -7.60 -5.45
CA ASP A 148 -0.02 -7.53 -5.95
C ASP A 148 0.05 -7.73 -7.47
N GLU A 149 1.27 -7.65 -8.02
CA GLU A 149 1.51 -7.81 -9.46
C GLU A 149 1.07 -9.18 -9.97
N GLN A 150 1.31 -10.24 -9.19
CA GLN A 150 0.95 -11.61 -9.58
C GLN A 150 -0.57 -11.77 -9.66
N TYR A 151 -1.30 -11.30 -8.64
CA TYR A 151 -2.76 -11.31 -8.63
C TYR A 151 -3.32 -10.57 -9.85
N VAL A 152 -2.78 -9.38 -10.16
CA VAL A 152 -3.22 -8.63 -11.33
C VAL A 152 -2.95 -9.44 -12.60
N PHE A 153 -1.75 -9.98 -12.77
CA PHE A 153 -1.37 -10.76 -13.95
C PHE A 153 -2.29 -11.96 -14.18
N GLU A 154 -2.60 -12.72 -13.12
CA GLU A 154 -3.48 -13.90 -13.18
C GLU A 154 -4.95 -13.55 -13.49
N ASN A 155 -5.38 -12.33 -13.16
CA ASN A 155 -6.76 -11.87 -13.36
C ASN A 155 -6.94 -10.98 -14.61
N LEU A 156 -5.88 -10.68 -15.35
CA LEU A 156 -5.99 -9.93 -16.60
C LEU A 156 -6.71 -10.76 -17.68
N SER A 157 -7.59 -10.11 -18.43
CA SER A 157 -8.32 -10.77 -19.51
C SER A 157 -7.40 -11.13 -20.69
N HIS A 158 -7.18 -12.42 -20.92
CA HIS A 158 -6.45 -12.92 -22.08
C HIS A 158 -7.16 -12.62 -23.40
N ARG A 159 -6.39 -12.37 -24.47
CA ARG A 159 -6.88 -12.18 -25.86
C ARG A 159 -6.49 -13.35 -26.75
N ASN A 160 -7.48 -13.98 -27.37
CA ASN A 160 -7.27 -15.02 -28.38
C ASN A 160 -7.07 -14.39 -29.76
N LYS A 161 -6.32 -15.09 -30.62
CA LYS A 161 -5.98 -14.64 -31.98
C LYS A 161 -7.19 -14.31 -32.85
N PHE A 162 -8.34 -14.95 -32.61
CA PHE A 162 -9.55 -14.83 -33.42
C PHE A 162 -10.69 -14.07 -32.71
N ASP A 163 -10.40 -13.37 -31.62
CA ASP A 163 -11.41 -12.53 -30.98
C ASP A 163 -11.79 -11.33 -31.84
N HIS A 164 -13.05 -10.96 -31.80
CA HIS A 164 -13.58 -9.77 -32.46
C HIS A 164 -14.17 -8.79 -31.43
N LYS A 165 -14.37 -7.54 -31.85
CA LYS A 165 -14.84 -6.43 -30.99
C LYS A 165 -16.09 -6.75 -30.15
N GLY A 166 -17.01 -7.57 -30.66
CA GLY A 166 -18.22 -7.98 -29.95
C GLY A 166 -17.97 -8.83 -28.69
N LEU A 167 -16.89 -9.62 -28.66
CA LEU A 167 -16.52 -10.45 -27.50
C LEU A 167 -15.85 -9.64 -26.39
N ARG A 168 -15.47 -8.39 -26.67
CA ARG A 168 -14.73 -7.52 -25.75
C ARG A 168 -15.60 -6.43 -25.12
N GLY A 169 -16.91 -6.63 -25.17
CA GLY A 169 -17.90 -5.73 -24.61
C GLY A 169 -17.96 -4.37 -25.30
N HIS A 170 -18.94 -3.59 -24.88
CA HIS A 170 -19.13 -2.22 -25.33
C HIS A 170 -19.27 -1.34 -24.09
N CYS A 171 -18.31 -0.45 -23.88
CA CYS A 171 -18.35 0.53 -22.80
C CYS A 171 -19.03 1.82 -23.29
N LEU A 172 -20.01 2.30 -22.54
CA LEU A 172 -20.57 3.64 -22.69
C LEU A 172 -20.06 4.52 -21.55
N ILE A 173 -19.55 5.69 -21.88
CA ILE A 173 -19.05 6.68 -20.93
C ILE A 173 -19.90 7.93 -21.05
N ILE A 174 -20.57 8.28 -19.96
CA ILE A 174 -21.31 9.55 -19.84
C ILE A 174 -20.49 10.43 -18.89
N ALA A 175 -19.72 11.34 -19.46
CA ALA A 175 -18.79 12.18 -18.69
C ALA A 175 -18.49 13.47 -19.45
N GLY A 176 -17.93 14.44 -18.74
CA GLY A 176 -17.53 15.72 -19.31
C GLY A 176 -18.68 16.72 -19.41
N CYS A 177 -18.33 17.99 -19.25
CA CYS A 177 -19.21 19.13 -19.44
C CYS A 177 -18.38 20.33 -19.92
N HIS A 178 -19.02 21.48 -20.09
CA HIS A 178 -18.31 22.69 -20.49
C HIS A 178 -17.10 22.98 -19.58
N GLY A 179 -15.90 23.07 -20.17
CA GLY A 179 -14.64 23.24 -19.44
C GLY A 179 -14.00 21.96 -18.90
N MET A 180 -14.70 20.81 -18.91
CA MET A 180 -14.23 19.55 -18.31
C MET A 180 -14.35 18.31 -19.24
N TYR A 181 -14.34 18.50 -20.56
CA TYR A 181 -14.40 17.38 -21.52
C TYR A 181 -13.21 16.42 -21.45
N GLY A 182 -12.09 16.84 -20.84
CA GLY A 182 -10.94 15.97 -20.57
C GLY A 182 -11.30 14.71 -19.76
N ALA A 183 -12.30 14.80 -18.86
CA ALA A 183 -12.77 13.65 -18.10
C ALA A 183 -13.35 12.54 -19.00
N ALA A 184 -14.06 12.90 -20.07
CA ALA A 184 -14.58 11.96 -21.05
C ALA A 184 -13.46 11.32 -21.86
N ILE A 185 -12.48 12.13 -22.29
CA ILE A 185 -11.34 11.69 -23.09
C ILE A 185 -10.47 10.70 -22.29
N ILE A 186 -10.09 11.04 -21.06
CA ILE A 186 -9.23 10.17 -20.23
C ILE A 186 -9.92 8.84 -19.94
N SER A 187 -11.21 8.88 -19.60
CA SER A 187 -12.00 7.67 -19.35
C SER A 187 -12.08 6.78 -20.59
N ALA A 188 -12.42 7.36 -21.76
CA ALA A 188 -12.56 6.61 -23.00
C ALA A 188 -11.26 5.97 -23.47
N LYS A 189 -10.16 6.73 -23.42
CA LYS A 189 -8.83 6.22 -23.72
C LYS A 189 -8.44 5.08 -22.78
N SER A 190 -8.76 5.19 -21.50
CA SER A 190 -8.49 4.14 -20.50
C SER A 190 -9.26 2.87 -20.81
N CYS A 191 -10.54 2.95 -21.20
CA CYS A 191 -11.32 1.78 -21.61
C CYS A 191 -10.76 1.09 -22.86
N LEU A 192 -10.34 1.86 -23.87
CA LEU A 192 -9.67 1.31 -25.06
C LEU A 192 -8.36 0.60 -24.70
N ASN A 193 -7.52 1.23 -23.86
CA ASN A 193 -6.26 0.65 -23.39
C ASN A 193 -6.47 -0.62 -22.55
N ALA A 194 -7.50 -0.64 -21.71
CA ALA A 194 -7.90 -1.81 -20.93
C ALA A 194 -8.44 -2.95 -21.83
N GLY A 195 -8.82 -2.66 -23.07
CA GLY A 195 -9.18 -3.65 -24.07
C GLY A 195 -10.66 -3.81 -24.36
N ALA A 196 -11.47 -2.79 -24.06
CA ALA A 196 -12.85 -2.74 -24.52
C ALA A 196 -12.91 -2.85 -26.05
N GLY A 197 -13.84 -3.66 -26.58
CA GLY A 197 -13.98 -3.86 -28.02
C GLY A 197 -14.61 -2.68 -28.74
N LEU A 198 -15.53 -2.00 -28.05
CA LEU A 198 -16.18 -0.77 -28.49
C LEU A 198 -16.25 0.20 -27.32
N VAL A 199 -16.03 1.49 -27.60
CA VAL A 199 -16.21 2.57 -26.64
C VAL A 199 -17.07 3.64 -27.27
N SER A 200 -18.15 4.00 -26.57
CA SER A 200 -18.98 5.15 -26.88
C SER A 200 -18.85 6.19 -25.78
N VAL A 201 -18.83 7.45 -26.16
CA VAL A 201 -18.85 8.59 -25.23
C VAL A 201 -20.09 9.41 -25.50
N HIS A 202 -20.83 9.78 -24.46
CA HIS A 202 -21.93 10.72 -24.53
C HIS A 202 -21.55 12.01 -23.81
N VAL A 203 -21.54 13.12 -24.56
CA VAL A 203 -21.13 14.45 -24.08
C VAL A 203 -22.14 15.53 -24.50
N PRO A 204 -22.20 16.68 -23.82
CA PRO A 204 -22.92 17.85 -24.31
C PRO A 204 -22.48 18.27 -25.72
N GLN A 205 -23.34 18.93 -26.50
CA GLN A 205 -23.10 19.21 -27.93
C GLN A 205 -21.73 19.84 -28.23
N ASN A 206 -21.30 20.79 -27.39
CA ASN A 206 -20.02 21.48 -27.57
C ASN A 206 -18.79 20.57 -27.37
N GLY A 207 -18.97 19.39 -26.77
CA GLY A 207 -17.94 18.38 -26.56
C GLY A 207 -17.65 17.51 -27.78
N LEU A 208 -18.54 17.48 -28.78
CA LEU A 208 -18.42 16.57 -29.93
C LEU A 208 -17.08 16.71 -30.64
N SER A 209 -16.74 17.92 -31.09
CA SER A 209 -15.49 18.16 -31.83
C SER A 209 -14.26 17.92 -30.96
N ILE A 210 -14.34 18.27 -29.68
CA ILE A 210 -13.24 18.12 -28.71
C ILE A 210 -12.90 16.64 -28.54
N VAL A 211 -13.92 15.79 -28.32
CA VAL A 211 -13.72 14.34 -28.16
C VAL A 211 -13.30 13.69 -29.47
N GLN A 212 -13.98 13.98 -30.59
CA GLN A 212 -13.69 13.32 -31.86
C GLN A 212 -12.30 13.67 -32.42
N GLN A 213 -11.78 14.87 -32.12
CA GLN A 213 -10.41 15.25 -32.48
C GLN A 213 -9.36 14.54 -31.61
N ALA A 214 -9.67 14.31 -30.33
CA ALA A 214 -8.74 13.66 -29.40
C ALA A 214 -8.73 12.13 -29.54
N LEU A 215 -9.88 11.53 -29.80
CA LEU A 215 -10.10 10.08 -29.88
C LEU A 215 -11.02 9.75 -31.07
N PRO A 216 -10.50 9.81 -32.30
CA PRO A 216 -11.31 9.55 -33.50
C PRO A 216 -11.90 8.12 -33.56
N GLU A 217 -11.30 7.17 -32.85
CA GLU A 217 -11.74 5.77 -32.76
C GLU A 217 -12.97 5.55 -31.85
N VAL A 218 -13.35 6.55 -31.06
CA VAL A 218 -14.51 6.49 -30.15
C VAL A 218 -15.78 6.95 -30.86
N ILE A 219 -16.89 6.26 -30.58
CA ILE A 219 -18.22 6.65 -31.08
C ILE A 219 -18.79 7.74 -30.17
N VAL A 220 -19.07 8.93 -30.70
CA VAL A 220 -19.59 10.03 -29.89
C VAL A 220 -21.10 10.22 -30.08
N GLY A 221 -21.84 10.09 -28.98
CA GLY A 221 -23.21 10.55 -28.83
C GLY A 221 -23.25 11.97 -28.24
N ILE A 222 -24.22 12.77 -28.68
CA ILE A 222 -24.39 14.14 -28.20
C ILE A 222 -25.68 14.28 -27.40
N ASP A 223 -25.59 15.03 -26.30
CA ASP A 223 -26.75 15.46 -25.54
C ASP A 223 -27.57 16.51 -26.31
N THR A 224 -28.81 16.73 -25.88
CA THR A 224 -29.62 17.83 -26.39
C THR A 224 -29.12 19.19 -25.91
N ASP A 225 -28.53 19.25 -24.72
CA ASP A 225 -27.95 20.47 -24.18
C ASP A 225 -26.49 20.68 -24.60
N LYS A 226 -26.08 21.95 -24.64
CA LYS A 226 -24.76 22.35 -25.13
C LYS A 226 -23.66 22.26 -24.08
N HIS A 227 -24.02 22.31 -22.79
CA HIS A 227 -23.10 22.53 -21.69
C HIS A 227 -23.11 21.40 -20.67
N TYR A 228 -24.26 20.78 -20.44
CA TYR A 228 -24.42 19.71 -19.46
C TYR A 228 -25.26 18.56 -20.03
N PHE A 229 -25.24 17.44 -19.32
CA PHE A 229 -26.03 16.27 -19.65
C PHE A 229 -27.48 16.48 -19.18
N THR A 230 -28.47 16.23 -20.03
CA THR A 230 -29.88 16.41 -19.68
C THR A 230 -30.72 15.15 -19.81
N ASN A 231 -30.36 14.24 -20.72
CA ASN A 231 -31.13 13.01 -20.90
C ASN A 231 -30.28 11.85 -21.45
N ALA A 232 -30.49 10.66 -20.89
CA ALA A 232 -29.89 9.41 -21.35
C ALA A 232 -30.84 8.72 -22.34
N ASN A 233 -30.98 9.25 -23.56
CA ASN A 233 -31.66 8.49 -24.61
C ASN A 233 -30.66 7.56 -25.30
N LEU A 234 -30.31 6.47 -24.60
CA LEU A 234 -29.22 5.54 -24.93
C LEU A 234 -29.68 4.36 -25.81
N ASP A 235 -30.97 4.31 -26.18
CA ASP A 235 -31.58 3.18 -26.90
C ASP A 235 -31.16 3.07 -28.38
N LYS A 236 -30.40 4.04 -28.90
CA LYS A 236 -29.83 3.92 -30.24
C LYS A 236 -28.64 2.98 -30.20
N LYS A 237 -28.87 1.73 -30.61
CA LYS A 237 -27.78 0.82 -31.02
C LYS A 237 -26.99 1.51 -32.13
N TYR A 238 -25.75 1.91 -31.82
CA TYR A 238 -24.80 2.36 -32.81
C TYR A 238 -24.32 1.13 -33.60
N ASN A 239 -25.12 0.72 -34.57
CA ASN A 239 -24.70 -0.24 -35.58
C ASN A 239 -23.93 0.55 -36.65
N ALA A 240 -22.67 0.18 -36.87
CA ALA A 240 -21.88 0.65 -38.01
C ALA A 240 -22.48 0.14 -39.32
#